data_AF-A0A9C8GJX2-F1
#
_entry.id   AF-A0A9C8GJX2-F1
#
_cell.length_a   1.000
_cell.length_b   1.000
_cell.length_c   1.000
_cell.angle_alpha   90.00
_cell.angle_beta   90.00
_cell.angle_gamma   90.00
#
_symmetry.space_group_name_H-M   'P 1'
#
loop_
_entity.id
_entity.type
_entity.pdbx_description
1 polymer ?
#
loop_
_entity_poly.entity_id
_entity_poly.type
_entity_poly.pdbx_seq_one_letter_code
_entity_poly.pdbx_strand_id
1 'polypeptide(L)' 'MGYLNEKHPIDTLDLPTRARNALVQAGIMTLEKLATCEDGELLALRGFGPTSLQ' A
#
# COMPACT_ATOMS: atom_id res chain seq x y z
N MET A 1 -1.50 3.58 -25.56
CA MET A 1 -2.67 3.56 -24.66
C MET A 1 -2.14 3.65 -23.24
N GLY A 2 -1.89 4.87 -22.77
CA GLY A 2 -1.35 5.12 -21.44
C GLY A 2 -2.50 5.42 -20.47
N TYR A 3 -2.75 4.53 -19.52
CA TYR A 3 -3.70 4.72 -18.43
C TYR A 3 -2.99 4.63 -17.08
N LEU A 4 -1.97 5.44 -16.82
CA LEU A 4 -1.28 5.43 -15.53
C LEU A 4 -0.78 6.84 -15.15
N ASN A 5 -1.64 7.85 -15.25
CA ASN A 5 -1.26 9.19 -14.76
C ASN A 5 -2.39 9.93 -14.03
N GLU A 6 -3.32 9.20 -13.44
CA GLU A 6 -4.18 9.76 -12.41
C GLU A 6 -3.63 9.36 -11.07
N LYS A 7 -3.39 10.36 -10.22
CA LYS A 7 -2.86 10.26 -8.87
C LYS A 7 -3.86 9.51 -7.99
N HIS A 8 -3.96 8.20 -8.16
CA HIS A 8 -4.83 7.35 -7.35
C HIS A 8 -4.18 7.19 -5.97
N PRO A 9 -4.73 7.85 -4.93
CA PRO A 9 -4.22 7.68 -3.59
C PRO A 9 -4.56 6.27 -3.11
N ILE A 10 -3.74 5.71 -2.21
CA ILE A 10 -4.06 4.40 -1.60
C ILE A 10 -5.42 4.43 -0.85
N ASP A 11 -5.95 5.61 -0.55
CA ASP A 11 -7.26 5.84 0.06
C ASP A 11 -8.44 5.49 -0.86
N THR A 12 -8.23 5.41 -2.18
CA THR A 12 -9.27 4.90 -3.10
C THR A 12 -9.32 3.38 -3.13
N LEU A 13 -8.29 2.70 -2.63
CA LEU A 13 -8.36 1.27 -2.39
C LEU A 13 -9.10 1.04 -1.08
N ASP A 14 -10.08 0.15 -1.10
CA ASP A 14 -10.85 -0.24 0.09
C ASP A 14 -9.99 -1.18 0.97
N LEU A 15 -8.87 -0.64 1.47
CA LEU A 15 -7.88 -1.37 2.25
C LEU A 15 -8.26 -1.39 3.73
N PRO A 16 -7.94 -2.46 4.46
CA PRO A 16 -8.03 -2.47 5.91
C PRO A 16 -7.24 -1.30 6.51
N THR A 17 -7.78 -0.68 7.57
CA THR A 17 -7.14 0.45 8.26
C THR A 17 -5.69 0.17 8.66
N ARG A 18 -5.37 -1.08 9.00
CA ARG A 18 -3.99 -1.49 9.33
C ARG A 18 -3.06 -1.52 8.11
N ALA A 19 -3.54 -2.04 6.97
CA ALA A 19 -2.80 -2.03 5.73
C ALA A 19 -2.53 -0.58 5.29
N ARG A 20 -3.55 0.29 5.34
CA ARG A 20 -3.39 1.73 5.08
C ARG A 20 -2.36 2.37 6.01
N ASN A 21 -2.47 2.13 7.32
CA ASN A 21 -1.54 2.72 8.29
C ASN A 21 -0.10 2.23 8.10
N ALA A 22 0.09 0.96 7.74
CA ALA A 22 1.42 0.42 7.42
C ALA A 22 2.00 1.09 6.16
N LEU A 23 1.20 1.24 5.10
CA LEU A 23 1.61 1.93 3.87
C LEU A 23 1.93 3.41 4.13
N VAL A 24 1.08 4.12 4.88
CA VAL A 24 1.32 5.52 5.26
C VAL A 24 2.59 5.66 6.11
N GLN A 25 2.83 4.76 7.07
CA GLN A 25 4.06 4.75 7.86
C GLN A 25 5.31 4.45 7.01
N ALA A 26 5.16 3.64 5.97
CA ALA A 26 6.20 3.38 4.97
C ALA A 26 6.42 4.55 3.99
N GLY A 27 5.60 5.60 4.04
CA GLY A 27 5.62 6.70 3.08
C GLY A 27 5.03 6.35 1.72
N ILE A 28 4.27 5.25 1.62
CA ILE A 28 3.56 4.80 0.42
C ILE A 28 2.15 5.40 0.46
N MET A 29 1.92 6.46 -0.31
CA MET A 29 0.62 7.17 -0.34
C MET A 29 -0.09 7.08 -1.70
N THR A 30 0.56 6.52 -2.72
CA THR A 30 0.04 6.45 -4.10
C THR A 30 0.13 5.04 -4.65
N LEU A 31 -0.74 4.72 -5.61
CA LEU A 31 -0.71 3.43 -6.31
C LEU A 31 0.61 3.19 -7.04
N GLU A 32 1.22 4.20 -7.63
CA GLU A 32 2.51 4.06 -8.31
C GLU A 32 3.60 3.59 -7.33
N LYS A 33 3.66 4.21 -6.15
CA LYS A 33 4.62 3.85 -5.11
C LYS A 33 4.37 2.44 -4.59
N LEU A 34 3.10 2.07 -4.42
CA LEU A 34 2.71 0.72 -4.02
C LEU A 34 3.09 -0.32 -5.09
N ALA A 35 2.88 -0.02 -6.37
CA ALA A 35 3.21 -0.91 -7.47
C ALA A 35 4.73 -1.10 -7.67
N THR A 36 5.54 -0.15 -7.19
CA THR A 36 7.01 -0.28 -7.21
C THR A 36 7.57 -1.03 -6.00
N CYS A 37 6.78 -1.31 -4.97
CA CYS A 37 7.24 -2.04 -3.80
C CYS A 37 7.24 -3.55 -4.05
N GLU A 38 8.27 -4.22 -3.56
CA GLU A 38 8.35 -5.69 -3.61
C GLU A 38 7.62 -6.34 -2.44
N ASP A 39 7.18 -7.58 -2.62
CA ASP A 39 6.48 -8.37 -1.60
C ASP A 39 7.26 -8.45 -0.28
N GLY A 40 8.60 -8.53 -0.35
CA GLY A 40 9.48 -8.54 0.82
C GLY A 40 9.47 -7.23 1.60
N GLU A 41 9.37 -6.09 0.90
CA GLU A 41 9.26 -4.77 1.54
C GLU A 41 7.90 -4.60 2.21
N LEU A 42 6.83 -5.05 1.54
CA LEU A 42 5.47 -5.03 2.09
C LEU A 42 5.37 -5.91 3.34
N LEU A 43 5.94 -7.12 3.32
CA LEU A 43 5.98 -8.03 4.48
C LEU A 43 6.87 -7.52 5.62
N ALA A 44 7.82 -6.63 5.34
CA ALA A 44 8.65 -5.99 6.36
C ALA A 44 7.97 -4.78 7.04
N LEU A 45 6.85 -4.28 6.49
CA LEU A 45 6.12 -3.16 7.08
C LEU A 45 5.49 -3.58 8.41
N ARG A 46 5.79 -2.82 9.47
CA ARG A 46 5.27 -3.08 10.81
C ARG A 46 3.74 -2.94 10.82
N GLY A 47 3.04 -4.06 10.98
CA GLY A 47 1.56 -4.13 10.94
C GLY A 47 0.98 -4.67 9.63
N PHE A 48 1.83 -4.93 8.65
CA PHE A 48 1.55 -5.69 7.44
C PHE A 48 2.13 -7.10 7.64
N GLY A 49 1.28 -8.10 7.78
CA GLY A 49 1.69 -9.44 8.21
C GLY A 49 0.50 -10.30 8.63
N PRO A 50 0.72 -11.61 8.90
CA PRO A 50 -0.34 -12.61 8.99
C PRO A 50 -1.36 -12.39 10.11
N THR A 51 -1.10 -11.49 11.06
CA THR A 51 -2.06 -11.08 12.11
C THR A 51 -3.01 -9.94 11.73
N SER A 52 -2.85 -9.32 10.55
CA SER A 52 -3.78 -8.33 9.99
C SER A 52 -4.72 -8.91 8.92
N LEU A 53 -4.62 -10.21 8.65
CA LEU A 53 -5.34 -10.96 7.60
C LEU A 53 -6.45 -11.85 8.22
N GLN A 54 -7.18 -11.31 9.20
CA GLN A 54 -8.46 -11.85 9.66
C GLN A 54 -9.60 -10.93 9.24
#